data_AF-A0A7S4SHP8-F1
#
_entry.id   AF-A0A7S4SHP8-F1
#
_cell.length_a   1.000
_cell.length_b   1.000
_cell.length_c   1.000
_cell.angle_alpha   90.00
_cell.angle_beta   90.00
_cell.angle_gamma   90.00
#
_symmetry.space_group_name_H-M   'P 1'
#
loop_
_entity.id
_entity.type
_entity.pdbx_description
1 polymer ?
#
loop_
_entity_poly.entity_id
_entity_poly.type
_entity_poly.pdbx_seq_one_letter_code
_entity_poly.pdbx_strand_id
1 'polypeptide(L)'
;FFFGHVLCVCVSWNKQDQFQRDFFFIRQAEYQPYVESLGPGFVEQGQLIDPYYFDFISFAQYATISRDVSGDPPAVFEEQQPAEDDQGDENSNGEVVPQRFVPKVIRRDTSLLDNSLLPLKHSELVGVLILDKLNETFGTTPSSLPKIQPKSRPDLNVINASLKQLMNLFLINGFAWDGNIVTNTKNNNEGGGSASASGAQFVVTFTSPATLWSGQALKVRGANPVNDFYLKTAKVLLDNAGYKVVSSSVKYANYQEINTFTIA
;
A
#
# COMPACT_ATOMS: atom_id res chain seq x y z
N PHE A 1 6.99 11.85 -0.54
CA PHE A 1 5.82 12.68 -0.97
C PHE A 1 4.77 11.95 -1.81
N PHE A 2 5.02 10.71 -2.23
CA PHE A 2 4.14 9.95 -3.12
C PHE A 2 3.08 9.10 -2.38
N PHE A 3 3.42 8.62 -1.18
CA PHE A 3 2.60 7.66 -0.42
C PHE A 3 1.56 8.32 0.50
N GLY A 4 1.64 9.64 0.75
CA GLY A 4 0.71 10.35 1.63
C GLY A 4 -0.75 10.34 1.14
N HIS A 5 -0.97 10.33 -0.18
CA HIS A 5 -2.31 10.27 -0.78
C HIS A 5 -2.88 8.84 -0.87
N VAL A 6 -2.02 7.81 -0.87
CA VAL A 6 -2.42 6.40 -0.91
C VAL A 6 -3.09 6.00 0.41
N LEU A 7 -2.74 6.67 1.51
CA LEU A 7 -3.26 6.45 2.86
C LEU A 7 -4.77 6.75 3.00
N CYS A 8 -5.43 7.37 2.02
CA CYS A 8 -6.85 7.80 2.13
C CYS A 8 -7.87 6.84 1.47
N VAL A 9 -7.43 5.86 0.68
CA VAL A 9 -8.35 5.07 -0.19
C VAL A 9 -8.89 3.78 0.47
N CYS A 10 -8.53 3.49 1.71
CA CYS A 10 -8.81 2.18 2.31
C CYS A 10 -10.17 2.02 3.02
N VAL A 11 -11.01 3.06 3.07
CA VAL A 11 -12.18 3.08 3.97
C VAL A 11 -13.49 3.00 3.17
N SER A 12 -13.84 1.81 2.65
CA SER A 12 -15.19 1.54 2.11
C SER A 12 -15.83 0.30 2.75
N TRP A 13 -15.21 -0.27 3.79
CA TRP A 13 -15.58 -1.58 4.34
C TRP A 13 -16.30 -1.52 5.70
N ASN A 14 -16.38 -0.35 6.32
CA ASN A 14 -16.95 -0.15 7.66
C ASN A 14 -17.59 1.23 7.80
N LYS A 15 -18.42 1.41 8.84
CA LYS A 15 -18.92 2.72 9.25
C LYS A 15 -17.73 3.65 9.50
N GLN A 16 -17.64 4.70 8.70
CA GLN A 16 -16.55 5.67 8.71
C GLN A 16 -16.29 6.22 10.12
N ASP A 17 -17.36 6.44 10.90
CA ASP A 17 -17.27 6.93 12.29
C ASP A 17 -16.52 5.98 13.23
N GLN A 18 -16.75 4.66 13.12
CA GLN A 18 -16.10 3.69 14.00
C GLN A 18 -14.61 3.58 13.65
N PHE A 19 -14.29 3.47 12.36
CA PHE A 19 -12.92 3.44 11.86
C PHE A 19 -12.16 4.71 12.28
N GLN A 20 -12.75 5.90 12.10
CA GLN A 20 -12.12 7.17 12.47
C GLN A 20 -11.87 7.29 13.97
N ARG A 21 -12.83 6.87 14.81
CA ARG A 21 -12.67 6.84 16.27
C ARG A 21 -11.53 5.91 16.67
N ASP A 22 -11.49 4.72 16.10
CA ASP A 22 -10.49 3.71 16.41
C ASP A 22 -9.09 4.13 15.99
N PHE A 23 -8.99 4.70 14.79
CA PHE A 23 -7.77 5.31 14.30
C PHE A 23 -7.31 6.47 15.19
N PHE A 24 -8.23 7.31 15.68
CA PHE A 24 -7.91 8.37 16.63
C PHE A 24 -7.35 7.82 17.94
N PHE A 25 -8.01 6.83 18.55
CA PHE A 25 -7.54 6.22 19.80
C PHE A 25 -6.19 5.53 19.66
N ILE A 26 -5.97 4.80 18.56
CA ILE A 26 -4.67 4.17 18.29
C ILE A 26 -3.58 5.23 18.16
N ARG A 27 -3.82 6.31 17.39
CA ARG A 27 -2.85 7.41 17.28
C ARG A 27 -2.54 8.02 18.63
N GLN A 28 -3.55 8.30 19.44
CA GLN A 28 -3.37 8.92 20.75
C GLN A 28 -2.57 8.02 21.70
N ALA A 29 -2.85 6.72 21.71
CA ALA A 29 -2.20 5.75 22.60
C ALA A 29 -0.74 5.46 22.20
N GLU A 30 -0.44 5.46 20.90
CA GLU A 30 0.83 4.96 20.37
C GLU A 30 1.82 6.08 20.01
N TYR A 31 1.36 7.33 19.86
CA TYR A 31 2.23 8.44 19.45
C TYR A 31 3.31 8.76 20.48
N GLN A 32 2.95 8.87 21.76
CA GLN A 32 3.91 9.22 22.79
C GLN A 32 5.01 8.15 22.96
N PRO A 33 4.69 6.83 23.06
CA PRO A 33 5.72 5.79 23.05
C PRO A 33 6.61 5.79 21.81
N TYR A 34 6.04 6.08 20.64
CA TYR A 34 6.79 6.16 19.38
C TYR A 34 7.81 7.30 19.42
N VAL A 35 7.39 8.51 19.77
CA VAL A 35 8.28 9.68 19.86
C VAL A 35 9.38 9.47 20.91
N GLU A 36 9.04 8.89 22.06
CA GLU A 36 10.02 8.56 23.10
C GLU A 36 11.07 7.55 22.62
N SER A 37 10.68 6.59 21.77
CA SER A 37 11.61 5.60 21.21
C SER A 37 12.60 6.18 20.20
N LEU A 38 12.23 7.26 19.51
CA LEU A 38 13.09 7.95 18.54
C LEU A 38 13.97 9.02 19.19
N GLY A 39 13.48 9.64 20.26
CA GLY A 39 14.10 10.75 20.96
C GLY A 39 13.38 12.08 20.70
N PRO A 40 13.62 13.09 21.56
CA PRO A 40 12.93 14.36 21.48
C PRO A 40 13.27 15.12 20.18
N GLY A 41 12.25 15.68 19.53
CA GLY A 41 12.40 16.56 18.36
C GLY A 41 12.58 15.85 17.00
N PHE A 42 12.51 14.52 16.97
CA PHE A 42 12.65 13.76 15.72
C PHE A 42 11.39 13.71 14.85
N VAL A 43 10.21 13.96 15.43
CA VAL A 43 8.92 13.81 14.75
C VAL A 43 7.99 14.96 15.13
N GLU A 44 7.39 15.58 14.12
CA GLU A 44 6.34 16.57 14.30
C GLU A 44 4.98 15.99 13.87
N GLN A 45 3.98 16.12 14.74
CA GLN A 45 2.65 15.58 14.47
C GLN A 45 2.00 16.32 13.30
N GLY A 46 1.59 15.56 12.28
CA GLY A 46 0.87 16.07 11.11
C GLY A 46 1.75 16.27 9.87
N GLN A 47 3.07 16.21 10.02
CA GLN A 47 4.02 16.41 8.92
C GLN A 47 4.16 15.14 8.07
N LEU A 48 3.27 14.90 7.10
CA LEU A 48 3.34 13.73 6.20
C LEU A 48 4.59 13.68 5.29
N ILE A 49 5.36 14.76 5.27
CA ILE A 49 6.63 14.89 4.54
C ILE A 49 7.76 14.20 5.33
N ASP A 50 7.66 14.22 6.64
CA ASP A 50 8.61 13.58 7.54
C ASP A 50 8.45 12.04 7.43
N PRO A 51 9.51 11.30 7.05
CA PRO A 51 9.45 9.85 6.95
C PRO A 51 9.08 9.18 8.28
N TYR A 52 9.44 9.75 9.42
CA TYR A 52 9.09 9.18 10.73
C TYR A 52 7.60 9.36 11.04
N TYR A 53 7.05 10.55 10.81
CA TYR A 53 5.61 10.74 10.96
C TYR A 53 4.81 9.91 9.95
N PHE A 54 5.31 9.76 8.72
CA PHE A 54 4.73 8.87 7.72
C PHE A 54 4.73 7.40 8.18
N ASP A 55 5.83 6.91 8.74
CA ASP A 55 5.93 5.55 9.27
C ASP A 55 4.89 5.33 10.39
N PHE A 56 4.82 6.27 11.34
CA PHE A 56 3.86 6.24 12.44
C PHE A 56 2.40 6.24 11.98
N ILE A 57 2.04 7.15 11.08
CA ILE A 57 0.66 7.26 10.62
C ILE A 57 0.28 6.01 9.80
N SER A 58 1.21 5.47 9.03
CA SER A 58 1.03 4.23 8.29
C SER A 58 0.80 3.04 9.23
N PHE A 59 1.57 2.94 10.32
CA PHE A 59 1.31 1.97 11.39
C PHE A 59 -0.10 2.08 11.94
N ALA A 60 -0.52 3.29 12.35
CA ALA A 60 -1.83 3.48 12.98
C ALA A 60 -2.97 3.09 12.03
N GLN A 61 -2.83 3.39 10.74
CA GLN A 61 -3.82 2.99 9.73
C GLN A 61 -3.87 1.49 9.56
N TYR A 62 -2.74 0.81 9.33
CA TYR A 62 -2.73 -0.64 9.15
C TYR A 62 -3.15 -1.40 10.41
N ALA A 63 -2.84 -0.88 11.60
CA ALA A 63 -3.34 -1.46 12.85
C ALA A 63 -4.87 -1.36 12.95
N THR A 64 -5.44 -0.21 12.56
CA THR A 64 -6.90 -0.01 12.52
C THR A 64 -7.54 -0.95 11.49
N ILE A 65 -7.01 -0.96 10.25
CA ILE A 65 -7.51 -1.81 9.16
C ILE A 65 -7.44 -3.28 9.55
N SER A 66 -6.33 -3.73 10.12
CA SER A 66 -6.18 -5.12 10.55
C SER A 66 -7.21 -5.51 11.60
N ARG A 67 -7.51 -4.61 12.54
CA ARG A 67 -8.51 -4.87 13.58
C ARG A 67 -9.91 -4.95 12.99
N ASP A 68 -10.23 -4.03 12.09
CA ASP A 68 -11.54 -3.95 11.44
C ASP A 68 -11.80 -5.13 10.51
N VAL A 69 -10.81 -5.52 9.72
CA VAL A 69 -10.92 -6.68 8.83
C VAL A 69 -11.04 -7.99 9.61
N SER A 70 -10.40 -8.09 10.78
CA SER A 70 -10.49 -9.28 11.65
C SER A 70 -11.77 -9.31 12.49
N GLY A 71 -12.43 -8.18 12.68
CA GLY A 71 -13.56 -7.99 13.60
C GLY A 71 -14.94 -8.28 13.02
N ASP A 72 -15.04 -9.06 11.93
CA ASP A 72 -16.28 -9.33 11.18
C ASP A 72 -16.97 -8.06 10.66
N PRO A 73 -16.37 -7.36 9.68
CA PRO A 73 -16.90 -6.09 9.19
C PRO A 73 -18.28 -6.28 8.53
N PRO A 74 -19.22 -5.35 8.72
CA PRO A 74 -20.57 -5.47 8.17
C PRO A 74 -20.57 -5.38 6.63
N ALA A 75 -21.32 -6.27 5.98
CA ALA A 75 -21.46 -6.26 4.51
C ALA A 75 -22.33 -5.10 3.99
N VAL A 76 -23.16 -4.52 4.86
CA VAL A 76 -24.00 -3.36 4.55
C VAL A 76 -23.95 -2.42 5.74
N PHE A 77 -23.68 -1.14 5.48
CA PHE A 77 -23.71 -0.12 6.50
C PHE A 77 -24.15 1.23 5.91
N GLU A 78 -24.56 2.15 6.78
CA GLU A 78 -24.90 3.51 6.41
C GLU A 78 -23.72 4.43 6.71
N GLU A 79 -23.36 5.25 5.73
CA GLU A 79 -22.32 6.27 5.82
C GLU A 79 -22.93 7.65 5.59
N GLN A 80 -22.49 8.65 6.36
CA GLN A 80 -22.89 10.04 6.15
C GLN A 80 -21.99 10.65 5.08
N GLN A 81 -22.54 10.98 3.92
CA GLN A 81 -21.81 11.64 2.82
C GLN A 81 -22.30 13.08 2.65
N PRO A 82 -21.44 14.03 2.26
CA PRO A 82 -21.88 15.39 1.94
C PRO A 82 -22.91 15.33 0.82
N ALA A 83 -24.00 16.08 0.97
CA ALA A 83 -25.03 16.15 -0.06
C ALA A 83 -24.44 16.78 -1.33
N GLU A 84 -24.70 16.17 -2.50
CA GLU A 84 -24.11 16.60 -3.79
C GLU A 84 -24.48 18.04 -4.18
N ASP A 85 -25.54 18.58 -3.57
CA ASP A 85 -26.07 19.92 -3.75
C ASP A 85 -25.49 20.98 -2.77
N ASP A 86 -24.72 20.58 -1.77
CA ASP A 86 -24.12 21.48 -0.76
C ASP A 86 -22.60 21.54 -0.91
N GLN A 87 -22.11 22.43 -1.78
CA GLN A 87 -20.68 22.77 -1.87
C GLN A 87 -20.21 23.71 -0.74
N GLY A 88 -21.05 24.00 0.26
CA GLY A 88 -20.75 25.01 1.27
C GLY A 88 -20.74 26.42 0.65
N ASP A 89 -21.66 26.67 -0.28
CA ASP A 89 -21.81 27.97 -0.92
C ASP A 89 -22.45 28.97 0.06
N GLU A 90 -21.93 30.20 0.05
CA GLU A 90 -22.58 31.34 0.70
C GLU A 90 -23.99 31.49 0.12
N ASN A 91 -25.00 31.55 0.99
CA ASN A 91 -26.35 31.85 0.52
C ASN A 91 -26.42 33.30 0.01
N SER A 92 -27.53 33.67 -0.64
CA SER A 92 -27.78 35.02 -1.17
C SER A 92 -27.68 36.16 -0.13
N ASN A 93 -27.56 35.83 1.15
CA ASN A 93 -27.43 36.76 2.27
C ASN A 93 -25.99 36.81 2.84
N GLY A 94 -25.03 36.10 2.25
CA GLY A 94 -23.64 36.03 2.70
C GLY A 94 -23.41 35.14 3.94
N GLU A 95 -24.36 34.28 4.30
CA GLU A 95 -24.19 33.32 5.39
C GLU A 95 -23.67 31.99 4.84
N VAL A 96 -22.62 31.45 5.48
CA VAL A 96 -22.08 30.13 5.19
C VAL A 96 -23.10 29.09 5.63
N VAL A 97 -23.72 28.39 4.67
CA VAL A 97 -24.62 27.28 4.99
C VAL A 97 -23.76 26.09 5.42
N PRO A 98 -23.98 25.53 6.63
CA PRO A 98 -23.23 24.36 7.06
C PRO A 98 -23.51 23.19 6.12
N GLN A 99 -22.46 22.48 5.72
CA GLN A 99 -22.56 21.35 4.80
C GLN A 99 -23.50 20.28 5.37
N ARG A 100 -24.54 19.93 4.61
CA ARG A 100 -25.50 18.89 4.97
C ARG A 100 -24.92 17.52 4.66
N PHE A 101 -25.11 16.59 5.57
CA PHE A 101 -24.75 15.18 5.38
C PHE A 101 -26.02 14.35 5.20
N VAL A 102 -25.99 13.44 4.21
CA VAL A 102 -27.08 12.51 3.92
C VAL A 102 -26.63 11.07 4.14
N PRO A 103 -27.46 10.22 4.77
CA PRO A 103 -27.14 8.82 4.94
C PRO A 103 -27.19 8.10 3.58
N LYS A 104 -26.10 7.42 3.23
CA LYS A 104 -26.00 6.57 2.06
C LYS A 104 -25.74 5.13 2.50
N VAL A 105 -26.58 4.22 2.02
CA VAL A 105 -26.40 2.79 2.27
C VAL A 105 -25.28 2.28 1.36
N ILE A 106 -24.15 1.94 1.96
CA ILE A 106 -23.03 1.29 1.28
C ILE A 106 -23.21 -0.22 1.41
N ARG A 107 -23.14 -0.90 0.26
CA ARG A 107 -23.20 -2.36 0.15
C ARG A 107 -21.89 -2.86 -0.40
N ARG A 108 -21.34 -3.89 0.24
CA ARG A 108 -20.14 -4.55 -0.23
C ARG A 108 -20.40 -5.29 -1.54
N ASP A 109 -19.38 -5.31 -2.39
CA ASP A 109 -19.35 -6.16 -3.58
C ASP A 109 -19.67 -7.62 -3.20
N THR A 110 -20.54 -8.26 -3.98
CA THR A 110 -20.98 -9.64 -3.74
C THR A 110 -19.84 -10.64 -3.86
N SER A 111 -18.77 -10.31 -4.59
CA SER A 111 -17.55 -11.11 -4.68
C SER A 111 -16.68 -11.08 -3.42
N LEU A 112 -16.94 -10.16 -2.49
CA LEU A 112 -16.15 -9.93 -1.27
C LEU A 112 -16.96 -10.16 0.02
N LEU A 113 -18.00 -10.99 -0.07
CA LEU A 113 -18.78 -11.42 1.10
C LEU A 113 -17.96 -12.31 2.04
N ASP A 114 -16.97 -13.03 1.50
CA ASP A 114 -16.01 -13.75 2.33
C ASP A 114 -14.98 -12.78 2.93
N ASN A 115 -15.09 -12.56 4.24
CA ASN A 115 -14.19 -11.68 4.99
C ASN A 115 -12.72 -12.10 4.90
N SER A 116 -12.43 -13.38 4.67
CA SER A 116 -11.05 -13.85 4.53
C SER A 116 -10.33 -13.28 3.30
N LEU A 117 -11.08 -12.79 2.30
CA LEU A 117 -10.56 -12.19 1.08
C LEU A 117 -10.26 -10.70 1.22
N LEU A 118 -10.76 -10.03 2.27
CA LEU A 118 -10.63 -8.59 2.45
C LEU A 118 -9.16 -8.13 2.59
N PRO A 119 -8.27 -8.78 3.36
CA PRO A 119 -6.87 -8.36 3.41
C PRO A 119 -6.17 -8.47 2.06
N LEU A 120 -6.51 -9.50 1.28
CA LEU A 120 -5.97 -9.71 -0.07
C LEU A 120 -6.44 -8.61 -1.01
N LYS A 121 -7.75 -8.31 -1.01
CA LYS A 121 -8.32 -7.28 -1.87
C LYS A 121 -7.81 -5.89 -1.52
N HIS A 122 -7.70 -5.58 -0.23
CA HIS A 122 -7.08 -4.35 0.25
C HIS A 122 -5.65 -4.21 -0.30
N SER A 123 -4.84 -5.26 -0.21
CA SER A 123 -3.46 -5.27 -0.68
C SER A 123 -3.36 -5.04 -2.20
N GLU A 124 -4.29 -5.64 -2.97
CA GLU A 124 -4.42 -5.42 -4.41
C GLU A 124 -4.75 -3.96 -4.72
N LEU A 125 -5.77 -3.38 -4.07
CA LEU A 125 -6.20 -1.99 -4.30
C LEU A 125 -5.09 -0.99 -3.99
N VAL A 126 -4.39 -1.15 -2.87
CA VAL A 126 -3.22 -0.32 -2.53
C VAL A 126 -2.13 -0.45 -3.60
N GLY A 127 -1.86 -1.67 -4.08
CA GLY A 127 -0.89 -1.91 -5.15
C GLY A 127 -1.28 -1.21 -6.46
N VAL A 128 -2.56 -1.28 -6.85
CA VAL A 128 -3.12 -0.61 -8.04
C VAL A 128 -2.96 0.90 -7.93
N LEU A 129 -3.38 1.49 -6.82
CA LEU A 129 -3.31 2.94 -6.60
C LEU A 129 -1.88 3.47 -6.67
N ILE A 130 -0.94 2.77 -6.05
CA ILE A 130 0.49 3.15 -6.12
C ILE A 130 0.97 3.05 -7.58
N LEU A 131 0.64 1.95 -8.28
CA LEU A 131 1.07 1.75 -9.66
C LEU A 131 0.48 2.82 -10.60
N ASP A 132 -0.80 3.11 -10.47
CA ASP A 132 -1.50 4.11 -11.26
C ASP A 132 -0.92 5.50 -11.01
N LYS A 133 -0.66 5.86 -9.76
CA LYS A 133 -0.01 7.12 -9.43
C LYS A 133 1.41 7.21 -9.99
N LEU A 134 2.13 6.08 -10.08
CA LEU A 134 3.50 6.04 -10.60
C LEU A 134 3.46 6.25 -12.12
N ASN A 135 2.49 5.64 -12.79
CA ASN A 135 2.24 5.85 -14.21
C ASN A 135 1.76 7.28 -14.52
N GLU A 136 0.92 7.87 -13.68
CA GLU A 136 0.48 9.27 -13.81
C GLU A 136 1.68 10.23 -13.69
N THR A 137 2.57 9.98 -12.72
CA THR A 137 3.68 10.89 -12.42
C THR A 137 4.86 10.72 -13.37
N PHE A 138 5.20 9.48 -13.73
CA PHE A 138 6.42 9.16 -14.48
C PHE A 138 6.16 8.60 -15.89
N GLY A 139 4.92 8.30 -16.28
CA GLY A 139 4.60 7.59 -17.52
C GLY A 139 5.00 8.30 -18.81
N THR A 140 5.17 9.63 -18.76
CA THR A 140 5.65 10.46 -19.88
C THR A 140 7.14 10.78 -19.79
N THR A 141 7.81 10.35 -18.71
CA THR A 141 9.22 10.65 -18.43
C THR A 141 10.14 9.51 -18.89
N PRO A 142 11.46 9.77 -19.01
CA PRO A 142 12.45 8.70 -19.22
C PRO A 142 12.50 7.65 -18.10
N SER A 143 11.93 7.96 -16.93
CA SER A 143 11.85 7.03 -15.79
C SER A 143 10.57 6.18 -15.81
N SER A 144 9.79 6.21 -16.88
CA SER A 144 8.57 5.40 -17.01
C SER A 144 8.84 3.90 -16.83
N LEU A 145 7.84 3.19 -16.29
CA LEU A 145 7.89 1.73 -16.24
C LEU A 145 7.90 1.16 -17.66
N PRO A 146 8.64 0.06 -17.92
CA PRO A 146 8.61 -0.59 -19.22
C PRO A 146 7.18 -0.99 -19.60
N LYS A 147 6.76 -0.62 -20.80
CA LYS A 147 5.42 -0.95 -21.31
C LYS A 147 5.35 -2.44 -21.63
N ILE A 148 4.71 -3.21 -20.76
CA ILE A 148 4.44 -4.62 -20.97
C ILE A 148 3.05 -4.77 -21.57
N GLN A 149 2.94 -5.52 -22.67
CA GLN A 149 1.63 -5.87 -23.22
C GLN A 149 0.84 -6.71 -22.19
N PRO A 150 -0.44 -6.39 -21.93
CA PRO A 150 -1.22 -7.09 -20.94
C PRO A 150 -1.22 -8.60 -21.18
N LYS A 151 -0.95 -9.38 -20.12
CA LYS A 151 -0.95 -10.85 -20.13
C LYS A 151 -0.01 -11.49 -21.16
N SER A 152 1.02 -10.77 -21.61
CA SER A 152 1.97 -11.25 -22.63
C SER A 152 3.00 -12.26 -22.11
N ARG A 153 3.13 -12.42 -20.79
CA ARG A 153 4.10 -13.30 -20.12
C ARG A 153 5.52 -13.11 -20.67
N PRO A 154 6.09 -11.90 -20.55
CA PRO A 154 7.41 -11.60 -21.10
C PRO A 154 8.51 -12.39 -20.39
N ASP A 155 9.69 -12.47 -20.99
CA ASP A 155 10.82 -13.21 -20.43
C ASP A 155 11.33 -12.65 -19.10
N LEU A 156 12.23 -13.41 -18.46
CA LEU A 156 12.80 -13.04 -17.16
C LEU A 156 13.57 -11.72 -17.19
N ASN A 157 14.24 -11.38 -18.29
CA ASN A 157 15.03 -10.16 -18.38
C ASN A 157 14.11 -8.93 -18.38
N VAL A 158 13.01 -8.98 -19.11
CA VAL A 158 12.01 -7.91 -19.13
C VAL A 158 11.34 -7.76 -17.77
N ILE A 159 10.94 -8.86 -17.11
CA ILE A 159 10.36 -8.80 -15.77
C ILE A 159 11.34 -8.22 -14.75
N ASN A 160 12.60 -8.67 -14.78
CA ASN A 160 13.62 -8.16 -13.88
C ASN A 160 13.88 -6.66 -14.11
N ALA A 161 13.93 -6.21 -15.38
CA ALA A 161 14.08 -4.80 -15.72
C ALA A 161 12.89 -3.96 -15.20
N SER A 162 11.66 -4.46 -15.33
CA SER A 162 10.46 -3.77 -14.83
C SER A 162 10.43 -3.70 -13.31
N LEU A 163 10.80 -4.77 -12.59
CA LEU A 163 10.87 -4.76 -11.12
C LEU A 163 12.00 -3.86 -10.60
N LYS A 164 13.15 -3.82 -11.29
CA LYS A 164 14.23 -2.86 -11.04
C LYS A 164 13.76 -1.42 -11.22
N GLN A 165 13.05 -1.14 -12.31
CA GLN A 165 12.54 0.20 -12.55
C GLN A 165 11.49 0.60 -11.52
N LEU A 166 10.60 -0.32 -11.14
CA LEU A 166 9.65 -0.10 -10.04
C LEU A 166 10.38 0.25 -8.73
N MET A 167 11.44 -0.50 -8.40
CA MET A 167 12.26 -0.23 -7.21
C MET A 167 12.92 1.16 -7.29
N ASN A 168 13.49 1.52 -8.44
CA ASN A 168 14.09 2.84 -8.65
C ASN A 168 13.07 3.97 -8.47
N LEU A 169 11.83 3.78 -8.94
CA LEU A 169 10.77 4.76 -8.74
C LEU A 169 10.42 4.93 -7.25
N PHE A 170 10.41 3.86 -6.46
CA PHE A 170 10.24 3.97 -5.01
C PHE A 170 11.39 4.77 -4.38
N LEU A 171 12.65 4.49 -4.77
CA LEU A 171 13.83 5.22 -4.27
C LEU A 171 13.79 6.71 -4.62
N ILE A 172 13.47 7.07 -5.88
CA ILE A 172 13.37 8.46 -6.34
C ILE A 172 12.30 9.23 -5.57
N ASN A 173 11.22 8.55 -5.14
CA ASN A 173 10.17 9.16 -4.32
C ASN A 173 10.52 9.25 -2.82
N GLY A 174 11.76 8.91 -2.45
CA GLY A 174 12.26 8.95 -1.08
C GLY A 174 11.70 7.84 -0.19
N PHE A 175 11.27 6.72 -0.77
CA PHE A 175 10.73 5.61 0.03
C PHE A 175 11.78 4.93 0.90
N ALA A 176 13.01 4.79 0.41
CA ALA A 176 14.10 4.13 1.11
C ALA A 176 15.44 4.77 0.71
N TRP A 177 16.49 4.54 1.49
CA TRP A 177 17.83 5.05 1.19
C TRP A 177 18.49 4.30 0.04
N ASP A 178 18.31 2.99 -0.01
CA ASP A 178 18.89 2.14 -1.04
C ASP A 178 18.00 0.92 -1.31
N GLY A 179 18.18 0.29 -2.47
CA GLY A 179 17.40 -0.86 -2.91
C GLY A 179 18.19 -1.79 -3.79
N ASN A 180 18.03 -3.10 -3.60
CA ASN A 180 18.62 -4.13 -4.44
C ASN A 180 17.61 -5.23 -4.78
N ILE A 181 17.72 -5.81 -5.97
CA ILE A 181 16.94 -6.97 -6.40
C ILE A 181 17.86 -8.06 -6.92
N VAL A 182 17.72 -9.24 -6.32
CA VAL A 182 18.42 -10.47 -6.71
C VAL A 182 17.39 -11.46 -7.24
N THR A 183 17.69 -12.06 -8.39
CA THR A 183 16.88 -13.11 -8.98
C THR A 183 17.55 -14.46 -8.73
N ASN A 184 16.84 -15.35 -8.05
CA ASN A 184 17.25 -16.73 -7.84
C ASN A 184 16.45 -17.62 -8.80
N THR A 185 17.08 -18.07 -9.88
CA THR A 185 16.51 -19.10 -10.75
C THR A 185 16.99 -20.47 -10.29
N LYS A 186 16.04 -21.39 -10.03
CA LYS A 186 16.39 -22.80 -9.77
C LYS A 186 16.80 -23.57 -11.05
N ASN A 187 16.71 -22.94 -12.21
CA ASN A 187 16.96 -23.58 -13.50
C ASN A 187 18.29 -23.10 -14.10
N ASN A 188 19.35 -23.88 -13.84
CA ASN A 188 20.61 -23.87 -14.59
C ASN A 188 20.40 -24.55 -15.96
N ASN A 189 19.54 -24.00 -16.81
CA ASN A 189 19.57 -24.37 -18.23
C ASN A 189 20.22 -23.22 -18.99
N GLU A 190 21.55 -23.29 -19.06
CA GLU A 190 22.36 -22.65 -20.08
C GLU A 190 21.93 -23.20 -21.46
N GLY A 191 20.84 -22.68 -21.99
CA GLY A 191 20.27 -23.10 -23.26
C GLY A 191 19.31 -22.04 -23.75
N GLY A 192 19.79 -21.20 -24.66
CA GLY A 192 19.04 -20.07 -25.20
C GLY A 192 17.68 -20.46 -25.76
N GLY A 193 16.66 -19.69 -25.39
CA GLY A 193 15.33 -19.75 -26.00
C GLY A 193 14.22 -19.35 -25.04
N SER A 194 13.75 -18.10 -25.16
CA SER A 194 12.38 -17.64 -24.84
C SER A 194 11.62 -18.39 -23.73
N ALA A 195 12.25 -18.60 -22.58
CA ALA A 195 11.61 -19.26 -21.45
C ALA A 195 10.88 -18.20 -20.62
N SER A 196 9.56 -18.35 -20.52
CA SER A 196 8.70 -17.65 -19.56
C SER A 196 9.40 -17.52 -18.21
N ALA A 197 9.24 -16.37 -17.54
CA ALA A 197 9.81 -16.10 -16.21
C ALA A 197 9.18 -16.93 -15.08
N SER A 198 8.25 -17.83 -15.41
CA SER A 198 7.58 -18.74 -14.49
C SER A 198 8.58 -19.56 -13.67
N GLY A 199 8.37 -19.65 -12.36
CA GLY A 199 9.25 -20.31 -11.41
C GLY A 199 10.43 -19.47 -10.92
N ALA A 200 10.64 -18.26 -11.45
CA ALA A 200 11.67 -17.35 -10.95
C ALA A 200 11.31 -16.83 -9.55
N GLN A 201 12.32 -16.79 -8.67
CA GLN A 201 12.21 -16.17 -7.36
C GLN A 201 12.96 -14.84 -7.37
N PHE A 202 12.33 -13.81 -6.82
CA PHE A 202 12.93 -12.49 -6.64
C PHE A 202 13.07 -12.19 -5.15
N VAL A 203 14.20 -11.59 -4.81
CA VAL A 203 14.49 -11.07 -3.48
C VAL A 203 14.80 -9.59 -3.62
N VAL A 204 13.88 -8.75 -3.15
CA VAL A 204 14.01 -7.30 -3.16
C VAL A 204 14.30 -6.83 -1.73
N THR A 205 15.36 -6.07 -1.56
CA THR A 205 15.80 -5.54 -0.27
C THR A 205 15.79 -4.03 -0.33
N PHE A 206 15.13 -3.38 0.63
CA PHE A 206 15.23 -1.94 0.87
C PHE A 206 16.01 -1.68 2.14
N THR A 207 16.92 -0.71 2.10
CA THR A 207 17.64 -0.20 3.28
C THR A 207 16.95 1.05 3.79
N SER A 208 16.59 1.05 5.08
CA SER A 208 15.87 2.11 5.79
C SER A 208 14.62 2.60 5.04
N PRO A 209 13.66 1.72 4.73
CA PRO A 209 12.40 2.16 4.13
C PRO A 209 11.58 3.00 5.11
N ALA A 210 10.75 3.88 4.57
CA ALA A 210 9.84 4.76 5.32
C ALA A 210 8.73 4.01 6.08
N THR A 211 8.67 2.68 5.95
CA THR A 211 7.73 1.80 6.65
C THR A 211 8.44 0.80 7.58
N LEU A 212 9.72 1.03 7.89
CA LEU A 212 10.54 0.06 8.62
C LEU A 212 9.97 -0.24 10.03
N TRP A 213 9.72 0.80 10.82
CA TRP A 213 9.24 0.61 12.19
C TRP A 213 7.81 0.09 12.18
N SER A 214 6.92 0.67 11.36
CA SER A 214 5.53 0.21 11.27
C SER A 214 5.44 -1.25 10.84
N GLY A 215 6.22 -1.64 9.84
CA GLY A 215 6.29 -3.01 9.35
C GLY A 215 6.71 -4.00 10.44
N GLN A 216 7.72 -3.65 11.24
CA GLN A 216 8.16 -4.44 12.38
C GLN A 216 7.09 -4.54 13.47
N ALA A 217 6.51 -3.40 13.88
CA ALA A 217 5.49 -3.34 14.92
C ALA A 217 4.23 -4.12 14.55
N LEU A 218 3.75 -3.97 13.31
CA LEU A 218 2.59 -4.68 12.78
C LEU A 218 2.83 -6.18 12.70
N LYS A 219 4.03 -6.61 12.33
CA LYS A 219 4.40 -8.02 12.30
C LYS A 219 4.35 -8.66 13.68
N VAL A 220 4.83 -7.96 14.72
CA VAL A 220 4.73 -8.43 16.11
C VAL A 220 3.27 -8.54 16.55
N ARG A 221 2.40 -7.63 16.09
CA ARG A 221 0.95 -7.66 16.36
C ARG A 221 0.19 -8.72 15.55
N GLY A 222 0.84 -9.42 14.63
CA GLY A 222 0.17 -10.35 13.71
C GLY A 222 -0.84 -9.66 12.79
N ALA A 223 -0.59 -8.39 12.45
CA ALA A 223 -1.51 -7.60 11.64
C ALA A 223 -1.63 -8.16 10.22
N ASN A 224 -2.87 -8.18 9.71
CA ASN A 224 -3.23 -8.58 8.36
C ASN A 224 -4.34 -7.64 7.86
N PRO A 225 -4.11 -6.82 6.83
CA PRO A 225 -3.00 -6.84 5.87
C PRO A 225 -1.65 -6.33 6.41
N VAL A 226 -0.55 -6.77 5.79
CA VAL A 226 0.84 -6.33 6.11
C VAL A 226 1.10 -4.97 5.48
N ASN A 227 1.98 -4.13 6.04
CA ASN A 227 2.37 -2.84 5.48
C ASN A 227 3.55 -2.92 4.49
N ASP A 228 3.38 -3.61 3.36
CA ASP A 228 4.41 -3.91 2.35
C ASP A 228 4.13 -3.25 0.99
N PHE A 229 4.30 -1.93 0.89
CA PHE A 229 3.90 -1.17 -0.30
C PHE A 229 4.55 -1.68 -1.60
N TYR A 230 5.86 -1.93 -1.61
CA TYR A 230 6.53 -2.41 -2.82
C TYR A 230 5.99 -3.75 -3.29
N LEU A 231 5.84 -4.73 -2.38
CA LEU A 231 5.38 -6.07 -2.74
C LEU A 231 3.94 -6.04 -3.27
N LYS A 232 3.07 -5.20 -2.72
CA LYS A 232 1.72 -4.97 -3.25
C LYS A 232 1.75 -4.44 -4.67
N THR A 233 2.55 -3.42 -4.93
CA THR A 233 2.68 -2.83 -6.27
C THR A 233 3.32 -3.80 -7.26
N ALA A 234 4.34 -4.55 -6.84
CA ALA A 234 4.98 -5.58 -7.66
C ALA A 234 4.02 -6.70 -8.05
N LYS A 235 3.14 -7.14 -7.13
CA LYS A 235 2.09 -8.13 -7.42
C LYS A 235 1.17 -7.67 -8.54
N VAL A 236 0.72 -6.41 -8.51
CA VAL A 236 -0.15 -5.85 -9.54
C VAL A 236 0.59 -5.72 -10.89
N LEU A 237 1.83 -5.23 -10.86
CA LEU A 237 2.66 -5.14 -12.07
C LEU A 237 2.86 -6.52 -12.73
N LEU A 238 3.14 -7.54 -11.93
CA LEU A 238 3.31 -8.93 -12.40
C LEU A 238 2.00 -9.51 -12.93
N ASP A 239 0.88 -9.23 -12.27
CA ASP A 239 -0.43 -9.69 -12.74
C ASP A 239 -0.79 -9.08 -14.10
N ASN A 240 -0.52 -7.79 -14.29
CA ASN A 240 -0.68 -7.11 -15.57
C ASN A 240 0.22 -7.72 -16.66
N ALA A 241 1.42 -8.21 -16.29
CA ALA A 241 2.30 -8.94 -17.19
C ALA A 241 1.85 -10.39 -17.48
N GLY A 242 0.84 -10.91 -16.75
CA GLY A 242 0.33 -12.27 -16.90
C GLY A 242 0.95 -13.31 -15.97
N TYR A 243 1.65 -12.88 -14.92
CA TYR A 243 2.24 -13.75 -13.90
C TYR A 243 1.48 -13.66 -12.59
N LYS A 244 1.30 -14.80 -11.91
CA LYS A 244 0.73 -14.82 -10.55
C LYS A 244 1.84 -15.05 -9.53
N VAL A 245 1.79 -14.31 -8.43
CA VAL A 245 2.69 -14.55 -7.29
C VAL A 245 2.16 -15.73 -6.49
N VAL A 246 2.86 -16.87 -6.53
CA VAL A 246 2.45 -18.12 -5.86
C VAL A 246 2.93 -18.21 -4.42
N SER A 247 4.00 -17.49 -4.07
CA SER A 247 4.47 -17.35 -2.71
C SER A 247 5.09 -15.99 -2.52
N SER A 248 4.88 -15.40 -1.35
CA SER A 248 5.53 -14.15 -0.97
C SER A 248 5.76 -14.09 0.54
N SER A 249 6.84 -13.47 0.97
CA SER A 249 7.13 -13.22 2.38
C SER A 249 7.84 -11.89 2.55
N VAL A 250 7.54 -11.21 3.66
CA VAL A 250 8.22 -9.98 4.07
C VAL A 250 8.96 -10.22 5.39
N LYS A 251 10.25 -9.91 5.39
CA LYS A 251 11.11 -10.01 6.57
C LYS A 251 11.70 -8.64 6.87
N TYR A 252 11.80 -8.33 8.15
CA TYR A 252 12.51 -7.15 8.63
C TYR A 252 13.72 -7.65 9.40
N ALA A 253 14.90 -7.17 9.03
CA ALA A 253 16.16 -7.55 9.67
C ALA A 253 17.05 -6.33 9.73
N ASN A 254 17.51 -5.96 10.93
CA ASN A 254 18.24 -4.72 11.17
C ASN A 254 17.46 -3.51 10.60
N TYR A 255 18.10 -2.76 9.70
CA TYR A 255 17.54 -1.60 9.00
C TYR A 255 16.94 -1.97 7.63
N GLN A 256 16.61 -3.23 7.37
CA GLN A 256 16.20 -3.69 6.05
C GLN A 256 14.81 -4.31 6.03
N GLU A 257 14.08 -4.04 4.95
CA GLU A 257 12.89 -4.78 4.53
C GLU A 257 13.26 -5.68 3.36
N ILE A 258 13.04 -6.99 3.51
CA ILE A 258 13.38 -8.02 2.54
C ILE A 258 12.09 -8.68 2.07
N ASN A 259 11.71 -8.38 0.83
CA ASN A 259 10.57 -8.94 0.12
C ASN A 259 11.05 -10.11 -0.74
N THR A 260 10.57 -11.32 -0.45
CA THR A 260 10.84 -12.50 -1.28
C THR A 260 9.55 -12.96 -1.92
N PHE A 261 9.52 -13.17 -3.24
CA PHE A 261 8.35 -13.70 -3.93
C PHE A 261 8.72 -14.57 -5.13
N THR A 262 7.86 -15.54 -5.44
CA THR A 262 8.01 -16.45 -6.58
C THR A 262 6.81 -16.31 -7.51
N ILE A 263 7.07 -16.26 -8.81
CA ILE A 263 6.03 -16.12 -9.84
C ILE A 263 5.76 -17.44 -10.56
N ALA A 264 4.53 -17.61 -11.07
CA ALA A 264 4.13 -18.69 -11.95
C ALA A 264 3.40 -18.15 -13.19
#